data_AF-A0AAW2VHW0-F1
#
_entry.id   AF-A0AAW2VHW0-F1
#
_cell.length_a   1.000
_cell.length_b   1.000
_cell.length_c   1.000
_cell.angle_alpha   90.00
_cell.angle_beta   90.00
_cell.angle_gamma   90.00
#
_symmetry.space_group_name_H-M   'P 1'
#
loop_
_entity.id
_entity.type
_entity.pdbx_description
1 polymer ?
#
loop_
_entity_poly.entity_id
_entity_poly.type
_entity_poly.pdbx_seq_one_letter_code
_entity_poly.pdbx_strand_id
1 'polypeptide(L)'
;MQPGERLGLLQTGEALYHLQVFTPVSGTTKAVLTLNSFEDGGDGGGPSECDNKYHSDNTPVVALSTGWYSGGSRCLNNITISANDRSVTAMVVDECDSTMGCDEDHDYQPPCPNNIVDASKAVWKALGVPEDDWGEMDITWSDA
;
A
#
# COMPACT_ATOMS: atom_id res chain seq x y z
N MET A 1 -37.35 -15.55 -20.16
CA MET A 1 -37.02 -16.98 -20.10
C MET A 1 -35.82 -17.24 -21.00
N GLN A 2 -34.67 -17.51 -20.36
CA GLN A 2 -33.56 -18.44 -20.69
C GLN A 2 -33.17 -18.77 -22.16
N PRO A 3 -31.98 -19.37 -22.41
CA PRO A 3 -30.60 -19.01 -22.05
C PRO A 3 -29.64 -19.26 -23.26
N GLY A 4 -28.31 -19.08 -23.12
CA GLY A 4 -27.35 -19.71 -24.07
C GLY A 4 -26.11 -18.89 -24.45
N GLU A 5 -25.06 -19.06 -23.63
CA GLU A 5 -23.62 -19.11 -23.93
C GLU A 5 -22.99 -18.25 -25.04
N ARG A 6 -21.99 -17.45 -24.62
CA ARG A 6 -20.74 -17.34 -25.37
C ARG A 6 -19.56 -17.65 -24.44
N LEU A 7 -18.87 -18.74 -24.77
CA LEU A 7 -17.60 -19.22 -24.20
C LEU A 7 -16.44 -18.28 -24.55
N GLY A 8 -15.47 -18.17 -23.62
CA GLY A 8 -14.09 -17.73 -23.84
C GLY A 8 -13.68 -16.60 -22.87
N LEU A 9 -12.67 -16.71 -21.99
CA LEU A 9 -11.60 -17.68 -21.81
C LEU A 9 -11.33 -17.89 -20.31
N LEU A 10 -11.12 -19.13 -19.88
CA LEU A 10 -10.15 -19.43 -18.83
C LEU A 10 -8.78 -19.02 -19.36
N GLN A 11 -8.16 -17.96 -18.83
CA GLN A 11 -6.76 -17.68 -19.13
C GLN A 11 -5.90 -18.37 -18.07
N THR A 12 -5.53 -19.60 -18.42
CA THR A 12 -4.34 -20.25 -17.91
C THR A 12 -3.12 -19.38 -18.23
N GLY A 13 -2.40 -18.94 -17.20
CA GLY A 13 -0.97 -18.60 -17.28
C GLY A 13 -0.54 -17.58 -18.34
N GLU A 14 -1.06 -16.35 -18.28
CA GLU A 14 -0.32 -15.21 -18.83
C GLU A 14 0.30 -14.45 -17.67
N ALA A 15 1.63 -14.46 -17.59
CA ALA A 15 2.36 -13.51 -16.79
C ALA A 15 1.99 -12.12 -17.33
N LEU A 16 1.10 -11.41 -16.62
CA LEU A 16 0.93 -9.99 -16.77
C LEU A 16 2.26 -9.35 -16.38
N TYR A 17 3.18 -9.26 -17.34
CA TYR A 17 4.24 -8.28 -17.30
C TYR A 17 3.56 -6.91 -17.40
N HIS A 18 2.94 -6.47 -16.30
CA HIS A 18 2.68 -5.07 -16.07
C HIS A 18 4.05 -4.42 -16.17
N LEU A 19 4.29 -3.69 -17.25
CA LEU A 19 5.45 -2.83 -17.39
C LEU A 19 5.47 -1.97 -16.12
N GLN A 20 6.42 -2.22 -15.21
CA GLN A 20 6.55 -1.51 -13.94
C GLN A 20 6.93 -0.07 -14.26
N VAL A 21 5.94 0.77 -14.56
CA VAL A 21 6.14 2.20 -14.74
C VAL A 21 6.18 2.80 -13.34
N PHE A 22 7.36 2.74 -12.72
CA PHE A 22 7.58 3.41 -11.45
C PHE A 22 7.46 4.92 -11.67
N THR A 23 6.63 5.56 -10.85
CA THR A 23 6.64 7.02 -10.75
C THR A 23 7.94 7.42 -10.04
N PRO A 24 8.82 8.23 -10.67
CA PRO A 24 10.07 8.63 -10.06
C PRO A 24 9.81 9.35 -8.74
N VAL A 25 10.54 9.00 -7.69
CA VAL A 25 10.52 9.76 -6.44
C VAL A 25 11.08 11.16 -6.74
N SER A 26 10.32 12.17 -6.37
CA SER A 26 10.71 13.58 -6.45
C SER A 26 10.54 14.24 -5.08
N GLY A 27 10.87 15.53 -4.95
CA GLY A 27 10.60 16.28 -3.72
C GLY A 27 9.10 16.37 -3.36
N THR A 28 8.19 15.99 -4.25
CA THR A 28 6.75 15.90 -4.00
C THR A 28 6.13 14.83 -4.90
N THR A 29 6.17 13.58 -4.43
CA THR A 29 5.71 12.41 -5.19
C THR A 29 4.21 12.22 -4.99
N LYS A 30 3.44 12.08 -6.07
CA LYS A 30 1.99 11.81 -5.98
C LYS A 30 1.75 10.33 -5.70
N ALA A 31 0.81 10.04 -4.81
CA ALA A 31 0.43 8.68 -4.46
C ALA A 31 -1.06 8.59 -4.10
N VAL A 32 -1.56 7.37 -4.00
CA VAL A 32 -2.83 7.06 -3.36
C VAL A 32 -2.53 6.50 -1.98
N LEU A 33 -3.14 7.09 -0.96
CA LEU A 33 -3.10 6.59 0.42
C LEU A 33 -4.19 5.54 0.58
N THR A 34 -3.84 4.35 1.06
CA THR A 34 -4.80 3.30 1.47
C THR A 34 -4.75 3.10 2.98
N LEU A 35 -5.75 2.38 3.50
CA LEU A 35 -5.85 2.04 4.92
C LEU A 35 -5.42 0.59 5.13
N ASN A 36 -4.49 0.39 6.06
CA ASN A 36 -4.07 -0.93 6.52
C ASN A 36 -3.81 -0.91 8.03
N SER A 37 -4.03 -2.05 8.68
CA SER A 37 -3.70 -2.35 10.07
C SER A 37 -2.51 -3.31 10.11
N PHE A 38 -1.41 -2.81 10.65
CA PHE A 38 -0.17 -3.55 10.87
C PHE A 38 -0.16 -4.31 12.22
N GLU A 39 -1.30 -4.39 12.91
CA GLU A 39 -1.46 -5.14 14.15
C GLU A 39 -1.52 -6.66 13.92
N ASP A 40 -1.19 -7.45 14.96
CA ASP A 40 -1.38 -8.89 14.94
C ASP A 40 -2.88 -9.22 14.81
N GLY A 41 -3.24 -9.98 13.78
CA GLY A 41 -4.64 -10.25 13.41
C GLY A 41 -5.33 -9.09 12.69
N GLY A 42 -4.57 -8.10 12.21
CA GLY A 42 -5.02 -7.08 11.26
C GLY A 42 -5.19 -7.63 9.83
N ASP A 43 -5.43 -6.72 8.89
CA ASP A 43 -5.52 -6.98 7.45
C ASP A 43 -4.16 -7.02 6.75
N GLY A 44 -3.09 -6.52 7.38
CA GLY A 44 -1.72 -6.56 6.84
C GLY A 44 -1.07 -7.95 6.80
N GLY A 45 -1.78 -9.00 7.22
CA GLY A 45 -1.27 -10.38 7.22
C GLY A 45 -0.17 -10.60 8.27
N GLY A 46 1.06 -10.81 7.81
CA GLY A 46 2.21 -11.13 8.67
C GLY A 46 2.88 -9.91 9.33
N PRO A 47 3.95 -10.14 10.11
CA PRO A 47 4.79 -9.06 10.63
C PRO A 47 5.49 -8.29 9.49
N SER A 48 5.71 -6.99 9.67
CA SER A 48 6.24 -6.13 8.61
C SER A 48 7.70 -6.42 8.22
N GLU A 49 7.99 -6.34 6.93
CA GLU A 49 9.25 -6.76 6.31
C GLU A 49 10.49 -6.06 6.87
N CYS A 50 10.41 -4.77 7.23
CA CYS A 50 11.59 -4.01 7.66
C CYS A 50 12.16 -4.46 9.02
N ASP A 51 11.32 -4.97 9.93
CA ASP A 51 11.76 -5.29 11.29
C ASP A 51 11.15 -6.55 11.91
N ASN A 52 10.37 -7.32 11.14
CA ASN A 52 9.68 -8.54 11.55
C ASN A 52 8.79 -8.32 12.79
N LYS A 53 8.04 -7.21 12.82
CA LYS A 53 7.12 -6.89 13.92
C LYS A 53 5.77 -6.41 13.41
N TYR A 54 4.78 -6.60 14.27
CA TYR A 54 3.51 -5.89 14.19
C TYR A 54 3.66 -4.50 14.79
N HIS A 55 2.90 -3.54 14.25
CA HIS A 55 2.88 -2.15 14.67
C HIS A 55 1.45 -1.75 15.04
N SER A 56 1.27 -1.06 16.17
CA SER A 56 -0.07 -0.62 16.58
C SER A 56 -0.70 0.34 15.56
N ASP A 57 -2.01 0.26 15.42
CA ASP A 57 -2.83 1.21 14.66
C ASP A 57 -2.71 2.66 15.15
N ASN A 58 -2.18 2.85 16.36
CA ASN A 58 -1.91 4.16 16.95
C ASN A 58 -0.51 4.70 16.63
N THR A 59 0.33 3.93 15.94
CA THR A 59 1.67 4.33 15.49
C THR A 59 1.61 4.75 14.03
N PRO A 60 2.12 5.94 13.64
CA PRO A 60 2.13 6.37 12.25
C PRO A 60 3.19 5.59 11.46
N VAL A 61 2.75 4.52 10.80
CA VAL A 61 3.59 3.64 9.98
C VAL A 61 2.95 3.39 8.62
N VAL A 62 3.76 3.03 7.63
CA VAL A 62 3.31 2.77 6.27
C VAL A 62 4.05 1.62 5.59
N ALA A 63 3.40 1.00 4.62
CA ALA A 63 4.02 0.22 3.56
C ALA A 63 4.14 1.08 2.29
N LEU A 64 5.15 0.80 1.47
CA LEU A 64 5.32 1.44 0.16
C LEU A 64 5.24 0.41 -0.96
N SER A 65 4.63 0.77 -2.09
CA SER A 65 4.72 -0.05 -3.30
C SER A 65 6.17 -0.44 -3.60
N THR A 66 6.40 -1.66 -4.10
CA THR A 66 7.73 -2.26 -4.36
C THR A 66 8.78 -1.29 -4.92
N GLY A 67 8.40 -0.49 -5.92
CA GLY A 67 9.32 0.47 -6.54
C GLY A 67 9.83 1.56 -5.60
N TRP A 68 8.97 2.04 -4.71
CA TRP A 68 9.31 3.05 -3.70
C TRP A 68 9.94 2.43 -2.46
N TYR A 69 9.51 1.22 -2.08
CA TYR A 69 10.19 0.41 -1.07
C TYR A 69 11.65 0.16 -1.45
N SER A 70 11.90 -0.11 -2.73
CA SER A 70 13.23 -0.20 -3.35
C SER A 70 14.15 -1.16 -2.58
N GLY A 71 13.64 -2.38 -2.35
CA GLY A 71 14.35 -3.44 -1.63
C GLY A 71 14.73 -3.05 -0.20
N GLY A 72 13.87 -2.31 0.48
CA GLY A 72 14.08 -1.89 1.88
C GLY A 72 15.01 -0.70 2.07
N SER A 73 15.41 0.01 1.00
CA SER A 73 16.27 1.20 1.14
C SER A 73 15.67 2.32 2.00
N ARG A 74 14.33 2.33 2.16
CA ARG A 74 13.58 3.25 3.02
C ARG A 74 13.18 2.65 4.37
N CYS A 75 13.53 1.40 4.65
CA CYS A 75 13.13 0.75 5.89
C CYS A 75 13.54 1.55 7.12
N LEU A 76 12.58 1.74 8.03
CA LEU A 76 12.73 2.46 9.29
C LEU A 76 13.14 3.94 9.13
N ASN A 77 13.11 4.46 7.90
CA ASN A 77 13.20 5.88 7.62
C ASN A 77 11.79 6.48 7.58
N ASN A 78 11.74 7.79 7.76
CA ASN A 78 10.49 8.53 7.75
C ASN A 78 10.21 9.13 6.37
N ILE A 79 8.93 9.19 6.04
CA ILE A 79 8.41 10.01 4.96
C ILE A 79 7.45 11.05 5.51
N THR A 80 7.31 12.17 4.80
CA THR A 80 6.27 13.16 5.08
C THR A 80 5.15 12.98 4.08
N ILE A 81 3.95 12.70 4.58
CA ILE A 81 2.72 12.54 3.80
C ILE A 81 1.90 13.81 3.96
N SER A 82 1.38 14.37 2.85
CA SER A 82 0.61 15.61 2.86
C SER A 82 -0.70 15.48 2.07
N ALA A 83 -1.79 15.92 2.70
CA ALA A 83 -3.15 15.94 2.18
C ALA A 83 -3.99 16.96 2.95
N ASN A 84 -5.02 17.55 2.34
CA ASN A 84 -5.99 18.43 3.02
C ASN A 84 -5.33 19.55 3.86
N ASP A 85 -4.30 20.21 3.33
CA ASP A 85 -3.50 21.25 4.01
C ASP A 85 -2.82 20.80 5.32
N ARG A 86 -2.68 19.49 5.52
CA ARG A 86 -2.01 18.86 6.66
C ARG A 86 -0.89 17.96 6.19
N SER A 87 0.04 17.70 7.11
CA SER A 87 1.12 16.75 6.90
C SER A 87 1.35 15.91 8.14
N VAL A 88 1.80 14.67 7.94
CA VAL A 88 2.19 13.74 8.99
C VAL A 88 3.49 13.04 8.60
N THR A 89 4.36 12.85 9.58
CA THR A 89 5.55 12.02 9.42
C THR A 89 5.21 10.59 9.82
N ALA A 90 5.48 9.63 8.94
CA ALA A 90 5.25 8.20 9.18
C ALA A 90 6.49 7.39 8.84
N MET A 91 6.71 6.31 9.58
CA MET A 91 7.85 5.41 9.39
C MET A 91 7.50 4.33 8.36
N VAL A 92 8.38 4.11 7.40
CA VAL A 92 8.24 2.98 6.46
C VAL A 92 8.62 1.69 7.19
N VAL A 93 7.67 0.78 7.32
CA VAL A 93 7.87 -0.50 8.01
C VAL A 93 7.71 -1.69 7.09
N ASP A 94 7.10 -1.51 5.91
CA ASP A 94 6.71 -2.65 5.08
C ASP A 94 6.77 -2.39 3.58
N GLU A 95 6.65 -3.47 2.82
CA GLU A 95 6.41 -3.46 1.38
C GLU A 95 4.94 -3.73 1.06
N CYS A 96 4.36 -2.94 0.16
CA CYS A 96 3.12 -3.28 -0.52
C CYS A 96 3.51 -3.96 -1.85
N ASP A 97 3.52 -5.30 -1.88
CA ASP A 97 4.09 -6.06 -2.99
C ASP A 97 3.27 -5.87 -4.27
N SER A 98 3.89 -5.25 -5.26
CA SER A 98 3.28 -4.94 -6.57
C SER A 98 3.70 -5.90 -7.68
N THR A 99 4.41 -6.97 -7.32
CA THR A 99 5.03 -7.93 -8.25
C THR A 99 4.32 -9.29 -8.24
N MET A 100 3.75 -9.67 -7.11
CA MET A 100 3.06 -10.95 -6.91
C MET A 100 1.83 -10.80 -6.01
N GLY A 101 1.01 -11.84 -5.99
CA GLY A 101 -0.33 -11.85 -5.41
C GLY A 101 -1.18 -12.95 -6.06
N CYS A 102 -2.43 -13.08 -5.62
CA CYS A 102 -3.36 -14.13 -6.03
C CYS A 102 -2.87 -15.55 -5.71
N ASP A 103 -2.07 -15.71 -4.67
CA ASP A 103 -1.54 -16.98 -4.18
C ASP A 103 -1.77 -17.15 -2.67
N GLU A 104 -1.39 -18.31 -2.13
CA GLU A 104 -1.59 -18.66 -0.72
C GLU A 104 -0.80 -17.76 0.23
N ASP A 105 0.39 -17.30 -0.18
CA ASP A 105 1.24 -16.44 0.65
C ASP A 105 0.68 -15.02 0.79
N HIS A 106 -0.18 -14.59 -0.14
CA HIS A 106 -0.83 -13.28 -0.17
C HIS A 106 -2.34 -13.33 0.14
N ASP A 107 -2.83 -14.37 0.81
CA ASP A 107 -4.27 -14.57 1.11
C ASP A 107 -5.19 -14.44 -0.13
N TYR A 108 -4.66 -14.77 -1.31
CA TYR A 108 -5.28 -14.57 -2.62
C TYR A 108 -5.66 -13.12 -2.95
N GLN A 109 -5.10 -12.13 -2.26
CA GLN A 109 -5.23 -10.72 -2.60
C GLN A 109 -4.46 -10.40 -3.90
N PRO A 110 -4.97 -9.51 -4.77
CA PRO A 110 -4.25 -9.11 -5.97
C PRO A 110 -2.96 -8.34 -5.62
N PRO A 111 -1.97 -8.30 -6.55
CA PRO A 111 -0.79 -7.47 -6.37
C PRO A 111 -1.15 -6.01 -6.09
N CYS A 112 -0.40 -5.37 -5.21
CA CYS A 112 -0.56 -3.97 -4.85
C CYS A 112 -0.33 -3.05 -6.06
N PRO A 113 -1.12 -1.98 -6.23
CA PRO A 113 -0.82 -0.96 -7.23
C PRO A 113 0.55 -0.31 -6.97
N ASN A 114 1.16 0.25 -8.02
CA ASN A 114 2.55 0.72 -8.00
C ASN A 114 2.75 2.18 -7.52
N ASN A 115 1.69 2.79 -6.99
CA ASN A 115 1.66 4.19 -6.55
C ASN A 115 0.98 4.35 -5.18
N ILE A 116 1.12 3.34 -4.31
CA ILE A 116 0.44 3.22 -3.02
C ILE A 116 1.38 3.58 -1.88
N VAL A 117 0.84 4.35 -0.94
CA VAL A 117 1.31 4.45 0.44
C VAL A 117 0.22 3.82 1.29
N ASP A 118 0.47 2.64 1.83
CA ASP A 118 -0.52 1.89 2.59
C ASP A 118 -0.33 2.15 4.08
N ALA A 119 -1.32 2.74 4.75
CA ALA A 119 -1.06 3.50 5.96
C ALA A 119 -1.93 3.11 7.15
N SER A 120 -1.31 3.17 8.34
CA SER A 120 -2.01 2.91 9.59
C SER A 120 -3.11 3.93 9.89
N LYS A 121 -4.07 3.55 10.75
CA LYS A 121 -5.15 4.43 11.22
C LYS A 121 -4.63 5.75 11.81
N ALA A 122 -3.46 5.73 12.45
CA ALA A 122 -2.82 6.93 13.00
C ALA A 122 -2.47 7.96 11.92
N VAL A 123 -2.04 7.53 10.74
CA VAL A 123 -1.73 8.42 9.61
C VAL A 123 -3.00 9.13 9.13
N TRP A 124 -4.08 8.37 8.91
CA TRP A 124 -5.39 8.89 8.51
C TRP A 124 -5.95 9.91 9.52
N LYS A 125 -5.89 9.57 10.83
CA LYS A 125 -6.29 10.47 11.92
C LYS A 125 -5.46 11.76 11.94
N ALA A 126 -4.15 11.67 11.75
CA ALA A 126 -3.26 12.83 11.75
C ALA A 126 -3.53 13.78 10.57
N LEU A 127 -3.86 13.23 9.40
CA LEU A 127 -4.32 13.98 8.23
C LEU A 127 -5.73 14.58 8.41
N GLY A 128 -6.42 14.29 9.52
CA GLY A 128 -7.72 14.86 9.85
C GLY A 128 -8.86 14.39 8.96
N VAL A 129 -8.73 13.23 8.33
CA VAL A 129 -9.79 12.63 7.51
C VAL A 129 -10.83 11.97 8.44
N PRO A 130 -12.13 12.29 8.32
CA PRO A 130 -13.18 11.60 9.06
C PRO A 130 -13.16 10.09 8.78
N GLU A 131 -13.41 9.25 9.80
CA GLU A 131 -13.36 7.78 9.66
C GLU A 131 -14.32 7.25 8.59
N ASP A 132 -15.47 7.90 8.40
CA ASP A 132 -16.45 7.53 7.36
C ASP A 132 -15.94 7.75 5.92
N ASP A 133 -14.86 8.52 5.76
CA ASP A 133 -14.23 8.83 4.47
C ASP A 133 -12.93 8.04 4.24
N TRP A 134 -12.61 7.06 5.10
CA TRP A 134 -11.42 6.24 4.95
C TRP A 134 -11.59 5.17 3.86
N GLY A 135 -10.50 4.90 3.14
CA GLY A 135 -10.45 3.94 2.05
C GLY A 135 -9.30 4.26 1.13
N GLU A 136 -9.52 5.22 0.22
CA GLU A 136 -8.51 5.71 -0.73
C GLU A 136 -8.53 7.24 -0.77
N MET A 137 -7.35 7.86 -0.79
CA MET A 137 -7.23 9.32 -0.90
C MET A 137 -5.98 9.72 -1.69
N ASP A 138 -6.10 10.69 -2.59
CA ASP A 138 -4.94 11.28 -3.26
C ASP A 138 -4.07 12.07 -2.27
N ILE A 139 -2.77 11.80 -2.31
CA ILE A 139 -1.78 12.45 -1.44
C ILE A 139 -0.53 12.87 -2.21
N THR A 140 0.32 13.60 -1.52
CA THR A 140 1.73 13.72 -1.90
C THR A 140 2.63 13.24 -0.76
N TRP A 141 3.80 12.71 -1.09
CA TRP A 141 4.80 12.34 -0.10
C TRP A 141 6.22 12.68 -0.54
N SER A 142 7.12 12.80 0.43
CA SER A 142 8.56 12.94 0.22
C SER A 142 9.33 12.19 1.30
N ASP A 143 10.58 11.82 1.02
CA ASP A 143 11.52 11.44 2.07
C ASP A 143 11.64 12.61 3.08
N ALA A 144 11.73 12.30 4.39
CA ALA A 144 11.78 13.29 5.47
C ALA A 144 13.21 13.70 5.85
#